data_AF-A0A958YVV2-F1
#
_entry.id   AF-A0A958YVV2-F1
#
_cell.length_a   1.000
_cell.length_b   1.000
_cell.length_c   1.000
_cell.angle_alpha   90.00
_cell.angle_beta   90.00
_cell.angle_gamma   90.00
#
_symmetry.space_group_name_H-M   'P 1'
#
loop_
_entity.id
_entity.type
_entity.pdbx_description
1 polymer ?
#
loop_
_entity_poly.entity_id
_entity_poly.type
_entity_poly.pdbx_seq_one_letter_code
_entity_poly.pdbx_strand_id
1 'polypeptide(L)'
;RRNLSLFPTWFSKVQSGDMALFTIIASQGPLYRIDAPMSVYRKNAAGITNAIQKEEYHTNRIKLFSYFEEYLEGREQEKINEVIHFHQQKLKKLQPTSLKNRIKKFLKP
;
A
#
# COMPACT_ATOMS: atom_id res chain seq x y z
N ARG A 1 -13.48 -27.43 -3.39
CA ARG A 1 -12.73 -26.15 -3.43
C ARG A 1 -13.21 -25.39 -4.67
N ARG A 2 -13.97 -24.30 -4.49
CA ARG A 2 -14.49 -23.47 -5.59
C ARG A 2 -13.35 -22.72 -6.29
N ASN A 3 -13.50 -22.50 -7.59
CA ASN A 3 -12.53 -21.90 -8.52
C ASN A 3 -11.75 -20.71 -7.93
N LEU A 4 -10.43 -20.89 -7.74
CA LEU A 4 -9.47 -19.84 -7.39
C LEU A 4 -9.20 -18.87 -8.56
N SER A 5 -9.84 -19.06 -9.71
CA SER A 5 -9.64 -18.27 -10.94
C SER A 5 -10.16 -16.82 -10.86
N LEU A 6 -10.77 -16.42 -9.73
CA LEU A 6 -11.31 -15.06 -9.52
C LEU A 6 -10.26 -14.07 -8.98
N PHE A 7 -9.17 -14.55 -8.36
CA PHE A 7 -8.16 -13.66 -7.79
C PHE A 7 -6.99 -13.45 -8.75
N PRO A 8 -6.57 -12.20 -8.98
CA PRO A 8 -5.34 -11.92 -9.70
C PRO A 8 -4.15 -12.62 -9.05
N THR A 9 -3.22 -13.13 -9.84
CA THR A 9 -2.03 -13.85 -9.35
C THR A 9 -1.15 -13.00 -8.44
N TRP A 10 -1.26 -11.67 -8.51
CA TRP A 10 -0.56 -10.74 -7.64
C TRP A 10 -1.20 -10.59 -6.25
N PHE A 11 -2.43 -11.06 -6.02
CA PHE A 11 -3.13 -10.88 -4.74
C PHE A 11 -2.37 -11.48 -3.55
N SER A 12 -1.69 -12.61 -3.73
CA SER A 12 -0.85 -13.22 -2.69
C SER A 12 0.47 -12.47 -2.44
N LYS A 13 0.82 -11.49 -3.29
CA LYS A 13 2.10 -10.75 -3.25
C LYS A 13 1.99 -9.40 -2.54
N VAL A 14 0.83 -9.05 -2.00
CA VAL A 14 0.57 -7.77 -1.33
C VAL A 14 0.28 -7.96 0.15
N GLN A 15 0.76 -7.02 0.97
CA GLN A 15 0.56 -7.05 2.42
C GLN A 15 -0.83 -6.55 2.83
N SER A 16 -1.44 -5.65 2.06
CA SER A 16 -2.76 -5.09 2.35
C SER A 16 -3.83 -5.75 1.49
N GLY A 17 -4.14 -6.99 1.87
CA GLY A 17 -5.12 -7.82 1.19
C GLY A 17 -6.55 -7.28 1.26
N ASP A 18 -6.90 -6.54 2.31
CA ASP A 18 -8.18 -5.85 2.45
C ASP A 18 -8.38 -4.79 1.35
N MET A 19 -7.41 -3.90 1.16
CA MET A 19 -7.45 -2.88 0.10
C MET A 19 -7.47 -3.53 -1.29
N ALA A 20 -6.68 -4.58 -1.49
CA ALA A 20 -6.67 -5.33 -2.73
C ALA A 20 -8.04 -5.96 -3.02
N LEU A 21 -8.64 -6.59 -2.02
CA LEU A 21 -9.94 -7.24 -2.13
C LEU A 21 -11.04 -6.22 -2.44
N PHE A 22 -11.08 -5.09 -1.72
CA PHE A 22 -12.07 -4.05 -1.98
C PHE A 22 -11.94 -3.47 -3.40
N THR A 23 -10.72 -3.27 -3.88
CA THR A 23 -10.48 -2.78 -5.25
C THR A 23 -10.95 -3.78 -6.30
N ILE A 24 -10.63 -5.07 -6.11
CA ILE A 24 -11.10 -6.16 -6.99
C ILE A 24 -12.63 -6.19 -7.02
N ILE A 25 -13.30 -6.15 -5.87
CA ILE A 25 -14.76 -6.18 -5.81
C ILE A 25 -15.36 -4.92 -6.44
N ALA A 26 -14.85 -3.73 -6.11
CA ALA A 26 -15.33 -2.46 -6.65
C ALA A 26 -15.14 -2.37 -8.18
N SER A 27 -14.16 -3.07 -8.74
CA SER A 27 -13.98 -3.13 -10.20
C SER A 27 -15.14 -3.82 -10.94
N GLN A 28 -15.93 -4.63 -10.22
CA GLN A 28 -17.06 -5.41 -10.75
C GLN A 28 -18.41 -4.72 -10.56
N GLY A 29 -18.47 -3.61 -9.81
CA GLY A 29 -19.70 -2.89 -9.56
C GLY A 29 -19.62 -1.93 -8.37
N PRO A 30 -20.63 -1.07 -8.20
CA PRO A 30 -20.66 -0.09 -7.12
C PRO A 30 -20.72 -0.76 -5.74
N LEU A 31 -20.01 -0.17 -4.79
CA LEU A 31 -20.12 -0.48 -3.37
C LEU A 31 -21.05 0.51 -2.69
N TYR A 32 -21.93 0.03 -1.82
CA TYR A 32 -22.85 0.85 -1.04
C TYR A 32 -22.44 0.86 0.43
N ARG A 33 -22.55 2.04 1.07
CA ARG A 33 -22.26 2.23 2.48
C ARG A 33 -23.53 1.98 3.31
N ILE A 34 -23.43 1.12 4.32
CA ILE A 34 -24.46 1.02 5.36
C ILE A 34 -24.16 2.09 6.40
N ASP A 35 -25.11 3.00 6.62
CA ASP A 35 -24.95 4.11 7.57
C ASP A 35 -25.31 3.69 9.00
N ALA A 36 -24.58 2.69 9.51
CA ALA A 36 -24.75 2.18 10.87
C ALA A 36 -23.43 1.58 11.39
N PRO A 37 -23.22 1.52 12.72
CA PRO A 37 -22.10 0.79 13.30
C PRO A 37 -22.18 -0.71 12.98
N MET A 38 -21.28 -1.21 12.14
CA MET A 38 -21.26 -2.62 11.73
C MET A 38 -20.37 -3.51 12.60
N SER A 39 -19.31 -2.95 13.20
CA SER A 39 -18.38 -3.70 14.06
C SER A 39 -17.53 -2.78 14.93
N VAL A 40 -16.87 -3.36 15.95
CA VAL A 40 -15.88 -2.69 16.79
C VAL A 40 -14.52 -3.33 16.55
N TYR A 41 -13.52 -2.53 16.16
CA TYR A 41 -12.17 -3.00 15.95
C TYR A 41 -11.29 -2.81 17.19
N ARG A 42 -10.65 -3.89 17.66
CA ARG A 42 -9.69 -3.81 18.76
C ARG A 42 -8.31 -3.42 18.25
N LYS A 43 -7.79 -2.29 18.73
CA LYS A 43 -6.38 -1.92 18.50
C LYS A 43 -5.48 -2.78 19.38
N ASN A 44 -4.47 -3.39 18.78
CA ASN A 44 -3.45 -4.18 19.48
C ASN A 44 -2.08 -3.52 19.27
N ALA A 45 -1.31 -3.34 20.35
CA ALA A 45 0.05 -2.83 20.32
C ALA A 45 1.00 -3.73 19.49
N ALA A 46 0.78 -5.04 19.50
CA ALA A 46 1.50 -6.01 18.67
C ALA A 46 0.92 -6.16 17.26
N GLY A 47 0.10 -5.20 16.79
CA GLY A 47 -0.44 -5.22 15.44
C GLY A 47 0.67 -5.15 14.38
N ILE A 48 0.47 -5.85 13.26
CA ILE A 48 1.47 -5.97 12.18
C ILE A 48 1.98 -4.61 11.74
N THR A 49 1.10 -3.61 11.59
CA THR A 49 1.47 -2.25 11.18
C THR A 49 2.48 -1.58 12.10
N ASN A 50 2.47 -1.90 13.40
CA ASN A 50 3.42 -1.33 14.36
C ASN A 50 4.82 -1.94 14.22
N ALA A 51 4.93 -3.13 13.63
CA ALA A 51 6.20 -3.82 13.41
C ALA A 51 6.84 -3.50 12.03
N ILE A 52 6.08 -2.91 11.10
CA ILE A 52 6.57 -2.60 9.75
C ILE A 52 7.44 -1.33 9.78
N GLN A 53 8.59 -1.38 9.11
CA GLN A 53 9.43 -0.20 8.91
C GLN A 53 8.75 0.79 7.96
N LYS A 54 8.89 2.10 8.22
CA LYS A 54 8.22 3.14 7.39
C LYS A 54 8.57 3.04 5.90
N GLU A 55 9.81 2.67 5.58
CA GLU A 55 10.25 2.46 4.20
C GLU A 55 9.53 1.28 3.54
N GLU A 56 9.42 0.17 4.26
CA GLU A 56 8.69 -1.03 3.81
C GLU A 56 7.20 -0.70 3.61
N TYR A 57 6.57 0.03 4.54
CA TYR A 57 5.19 0.46 4.42
C TYR A 57 4.93 1.24 3.12
N HIS A 58 5.76 2.23 2.80
CA HIS A 58 5.60 3.01 1.57
C HIS A 58 5.92 2.21 0.31
N THR A 59 6.91 1.32 0.37
CA THR A 59 7.26 0.44 -0.75
C THR A 59 6.12 -0.53 -1.07
N ASN A 60 5.52 -1.14 -0.05
CA ASN A 60 4.38 -2.04 -0.19
C ASN A 60 3.14 -1.31 -0.71
N ARG A 61 2.94 -0.03 -0.37
CA ARG A 61 1.87 0.80 -0.93
C ARG A 61 2.09 1.09 -2.42
N ILE A 62 3.30 1.48 -2.83
CA ILE A 62 3.62 1.70 -4.26
C ILE A 62 3.40 0.41 -5.06
N LYS A 63 3.91 -0.73 -4.56
CA LYS A 63 3.73 -2.04 -5.20
C LYS A 63 2.26 -2.44 -5.35
N LEU A 64 1.43 -2.17 -4.35
CA LEU A 64 0.00 -2.43 -4.44
C LEU A 64 -0.65 -1.60 -5.55
N PHE A 65 -0.34 -0.30 -5.61
CA PHE A 65 -0.93 0.60 -6.59
C PHE A 65 -0.44 0.36 -8.02
N SER A 66 0.80 -0.13 -8.21
CA SER A 66 1.25 -0.59 -9.54
C SER A 66 0.48 -1.83 -10.02
N TYR A 67 0.05 -2.72 -9.10
CA TYR A 67 -0.83 -3.82 -9.49
C TYR A 67 -2.24 -3.34 -9.83
N PHE A 68 -2.73 -2.28 -9.19
CA PHE A 68 -4.01 -1.67 -9.55
C PHE A 68 -3.98 -1.02 -10.93
N GLU A 69 -2.88 -0.37 -11.28
CA GLU A 69 -2.68 0.22 -12.61
C GLU A 69 -2.88 -0.82 -13.72
N GLU A 70 -2.19 -1.97 -13.59
CA GLU A 70 -2.32 -3.08 -14.53
C GLU A 70 -3.72 -3.71 -14.49
N TYR A 71 -4.26 -3.97 -13.29
CA TYR A 71 -5.53 -4.67 -13.11
C TYR A 71 -6.76 -3.87 -13.55
N LEU A 72 -6.73 -2.55 -13.39
CA LEU A 72 -7.84 -1.66 -13.74
C LEU A 72 -7.77 -1.17 -15.19
N GLU A 73 -6.78 -1.61 -15.96
CA GLU A 73 -6.58 -1.29 -17.39
C GLU A 73 -6.56 0.23 -17.64
N GLY A 74 -5.85 0.96 -16.78
CA GLY A 74 -5.72 2.43 -16.88
C GLY A 74 -6.93 3.24 -16.37
N ARG A 75 -7.99 2.60 -15.86
CA ARG A 75 -9.02 3.30 -15.08
C ARG A 75 -8.42 3.86 -13.79
N GLU A 76 -8.90 5.00 -13.32
CA GLU A 76 -8.44 5.67 -12.09
C GLU A 76 -6.96 6.10 -12.11
N GLN A 77 -6.34 6.22 -13.30
CA GLN A 77 -4.91 6.51 -13.45
C GLN A 77 -4.45 7.75 -12.67
N GLU A 78 -5.24 8.82 -12.69
CA GLU A 78 -4.91 10.04 -11.95
C GLU A 78 -4.77 9.76 -10.45
N LYS A 79 -5.73 9.04 -9.88
CA LYS A 79 -5.71 8.70 -8.45
C LYS A 79 -4.58 7.74 -8.10
N ILE A 80 -4.33 6.76 -8.97
CA ILE A 80 -3.22 5.82 -8.81
C ILE A 80 -1.89 6.59 -8.79
N ASN A 81 -1.68 7.49 -9.75
CA ASN A 81 -0.49 8.31 -9.85
C ASN A 81 -0.33 9.24 -8.64
N GLU A 82 -1.41 9.85 -8.17
CA GLU A 82 -1.41 10.70 -6.96
C GLU A 82 -0.89 9.90 -5.74
N VAL A 83 -1.41 8.68 -5.53
CA VAL A 83 -1.04 7.84 -4.39
C VAL A 83 0.40 7.33 -4.51
N ILE A 84 0.81 6.88 -5.70
CA ILE A 84 2.20 6.46 -5.96
C ILE A 84 3.15 7.63 -5.71
N HIS A 85 2.85 8.81 -6.25
CA HIS A 85 3.66 10.01 -6.07
C HIS A 85 3.80 10.39 -4.60
N PHE A 86 2.69 10.41 -3.85
CA PHE A 86 2.71 10.67 -2.42
C PHE A 86 3.69 9.74 -1.68
N HIS A 87 3.62 8.43 -1.93
CA HIS A 87 4.48 7.46 -1.26
C HIS A 87 5.95 7.56 -1.70
N GLN A 88 6.21 7.85 -2.98
CA GLN A 88 7.57 8.12 -3.46
C GLN A 88 8.17 9.35 -2.77
N GLN A 89 7.41 10.43 -2.58
CA GLN A 89 7.88 11.61 -1.87
C GLN A 89 8.16 11.34 -0.40
N LYS A 90 7.36 10.48 0.24
CA LYS A 90 7.62 10.05 1.63
C LYS A 90 8.91 9.22 1.72
N LEU A 91 9.14 8.30 0.79
CA LEU A 91 10.39 7.52 0.72
C LEU A 91 11.62 8.43 0.54
N LYS A 92 11.56 9.41 -0.37
CA LYS A 92 12.65 10.38 -0.57
C LYS A 92 13.00 11.15 0.71
N LYS A 93 12.00 11.48 1.54
CA LYS A 93 12.21 12.16 2.83
C LYS A 93 12.79 11.25 3.92
N LEU A 94 12.58 9.94 3.82
CA LEU A 94 13.14 8.95 4.75
C LEU A 94 14.59 8.61 4.41
N GLN A 95 14.96 8.67 3.13
CA GLN A 95 16.34 8.48 2.73
C GLN A 95 17.22 9.58 3.37
N PRO A 96 18.32 9.21 4.03
CA PRO A 96 19.25 10.18 4.57
C PRO A 96 19.76 11.05 3.42
N THR A 97 19.53 12.37 3.51
CA THR A 97 20.17 13.35 2.63
C THR A 97 21.65 12.99 2.53
N SER A 98 22.15 12.81 1.31
CA SER A 98 23.53 12.41 1.01
C SER A 98 24.58 13.24 1.79
N LEU A 99 24.24 14.48 2.17
CA LEU A 99 25.01 15.34 3.07
C LEU A 99 25.23 14.73 4.47
N LYS A 100 24.19 14.19 5.12
CA LYS A 100 24.29 13.61 6.48
C LYS A 100 25.14 12.33 6.49
N ASN A 101 25.07 11.53 5.43
CA ASN A 101 25.91 10.34 5.29
C ASN A 101 27.36 10.68 4.93
N ARG A 102 27.59 11.73 4.12
CA ARG A 102 28.94 12.28 3.89
C ARG A 102 29.56 12.81 5.19
N ILE A 103 28.83 13.62 5.95
CA ILE A 103 29.29 14.16 7.24
C ILE A 103 29.56 13.04 8.26
N LYS A 104 28.68 12.03 8.37
CA LYS A 104 28.93 10.84 9.21
C LYS A 104 30.14 10.01 8.76
N LYS A 105 30.49 10.01 7.47
CA LYS A 105 31.69 9.33 6.96
C LYS A 105 32.97 10.10 7.29
N PHE A 106 32.90 11.43 7.36
CA PHE A 106 34.02 12.30 7.74
C PHE A 106 34.21 12.47 9.26
N LEU A 107 33.18 12.21 10.07
CA LEU A 107 33.20 12.31 11.54
C LEU A 107 33.38 10.96 12.26
N LYS A 108 33.67 9.88 11.54
CA LYS A 108 34.16 8.64 12.18
C LYS A 108 35.67 8.79 12.40
N PRO A 109 36.18 8.59 13.64
CA PRO A 109 37.62 8.56 13.89
C PRO A 109 38.29 7.42 13.11
#